data_AF-A0A8T2LNL7-F1
#
_entry.id   AF-A0A8T2LNL7-F1
#
_cell.length_a   1.000
_cell.length_b   1.000
_cell.length_c   1.000
_cell.angle_alpha   90.00
_cell.angle_beta   90.00
_cell.angle_gamma   90.00
#
_symmetry.space_group_name_H-M   'P 1'
#
loop_
_entity.id
_entity.type
_entity.pdbx_description
1 polymer ?
#
loop_
_entity_poly.entity_id
_entity_poly.type
_entity_poly.pdbx_seq_one_letter_code
_entity_poly.pdbx_strand_id
1 'polypeptide(L)'
;MTYESSVMAVKMFEFSSKEELFSFNANIDCPYCTKPVTASQHHLSTHHLRCAIHYSENGIGKFSIPCFCPEERRGKRSHWHCTKCTKIIQRSSDFRLHLSNHGMVMTDKPQDGEETSMDNTYVSDTPEERPPCQKCDSLFATPPNFRQQSKQQNGKHEQPMLCVDAKNGIYVTPKDSEGTSILIHICKSLVAQSFLCELDSCREFMSMAAQSGNPGKECFHLERTKNARCYSPPPPLCNASLEEMAEKGILSKSRKDECMALVSRAFMEEVDCVFPVFWEENGPERFVYFSVFADQNEVWCTFGRTCVTLDTKFGKWHCQCPDANNAQYSCIHQHLCMWWVFQERPCWRQSATVNRMVEMEEIPAKIMKTDDIL
;
A
#
# COMPACT_ATOMS: atom_id res chain seq x y z
N MET A 1 -26.57 -53.18 2.77
CA MET A 1 -26.81 -51.91 2.06
C MET A 1 -27.48 -50.97 3.05
N THR A 2 -26.71 -50.10 3.68
CA THR A 2 -27.21 -48.99 4.49
C THR A 2 -26.45 -47.76 4.04
N TYR A 3 -27.18 -46.94 3.29
CA TYR A 3 -26.71 -45.68 2.72
C TYR A 3 -26.75 -44.65 3.85
N GLU A 4 -25.67 -44.52 4.61
CA GLU A 4 -25.51 -43.39 5.54
C GLU A 4 -25.09 -42.17 4.72
N SER A 5 -26.09 -41.43 4.29
CA SER A 5 -25.94 -40.08 3.77
C SER A 5 -25.33 -39.21 4.87
N SER A 6 -24.03 -38.94 4.77
CA SER A 6 -23.38 -37.80 5.42
C SER A 6 -24.08 -36.54 4.93
N VAL A 7 -25.00 -36.01 5.74
CA VAL A 7 -25.57 -34.68 5.55
C VAL A 7 -24.43 -33.69 5.80
N MET A 8 -23.71 -33.30 4.74
CA MET A 8 -22.80 -32.17 4.83
C MET A 8 -23.64 -30.96 5.24
N ALA A 9 -23.38 -30.43 6.44
CA ALA A 9 -24.03 -29.22 6.92
C ALA A 9 -23.78 -28.11 5.90
N VAL A 10 -24.84 -27.68 5.22
CA VAL A 10 -24.78 -26.57 4.26
C VAL A 10 -24.39 -25.33 5.05
N LYS A 11 -23.19 -24.79 4.77
CA LYS A 11 -22.72 -23.57 5.41
C LYS A 11 -23.63 -22.42 5.01
N MET A 12 -24.35 -21.86 5.98
CA MET A 12 -25.18 -20.68 5.78
C MET A 12 -24.36 -19.41 6.05
N PHE A 13 -24.51 -18.39 5.20
CA PHE A 13 -23.78 -17.12 5.31
C PHE A 13 -24.71 -15.90 5.42
N GLU A 14 -26.01 -16.16 5.55
CA GLU A 14 -27.09 -15.19 5.66
C GLU A 14 -28.02 -15.63 6.78
N PHE A 15 -28.42 -14.69 7.63
CA PHE A 15 -29.20 -14.93 8.83
C PHE A 15 -30.25 -13.82 8.98
N SER A 16 -31.42 -14.17 9.50
CA SER A 16 -32.51 -13.25 9.80
C SER A 16 -32.55 -12.87 11.29
N SER A 17 -31.85 -13.63 12.16
CA SER A 17 -31.73 -13.31 13.58
C SER A 17 -30.42 -13.79 14.21
N LYS A 18 -30.03 -13.23 15.36
CA LYS A 18 -28.83 -13.65 16.09
C LYS A 18 -28.99 -15.06 16.64
N GLU A 19 -30.22 -15.43 17.01
CA GLU A 19 -30.59 -16.77 17.49
C GLU A 19 -30.38 -17.81 16.39
N GLU A 20 -30.66 -17.47 15.13
CA GLU A 20 -30.36 -18.34 13.98
C GLU A 20 -28.85 -18.57 13.85
N LEU A 21 -28.02 -17.52 13.98
CA LEU A 21 -26.56 -17.65 13.98
C LEU A 21 -26.04 -18.48 15.18
N PHE A 22 -26.63 -18.30 16.36
CA PHE A 22 -26.20 -19.00 17.58
C PHE A 22 -26.80 -20.40 17.72
N SER A 23 -27.81 -20.75 16.93
CA SER A 23 -28.39 -22.10 16.89
C SER A 23 -27.40 -23.16 16.41
N PHE A 24 -26.30 -22.75 15.76
CA PHE A 24 -25.15 -23.59 15.43
C PHE A 24 -24.35 -24.04 16.67
N ASN A 25 -24.79 -23.72 17.89
CA ASN A 25 -24.26 -24.20 19.16
C ASN A 25 -24.47 -25.71 19.34
N ALA A 26 -23.48 -26.50 18.94
CA ALA A 26 -23.33 -27.86 19.40
C ALA A 26 -21.86 -28.29 19.38
N ASN A 27 -21.03 -27.84 20.34
CA ASN A 27 -19.68 -28.39 20.63
C ASN A 27 -18.79 -28.77 19.42
N ILE A 28 -18.95 -28.09 18.30
CA ILE A 28 -18.25 -28.34 17.04
C ILE A 28 -17.42 -27.09 16.71
N ASP A 29 -16.33 -27.31 15.98
CA ASP A 29 -15.49 -26.24 15.47
C ASP A 29 -16.29 -25.25 14.60
N CYS A 30 -15.99 -23.97 14.76
CA CYS A 30 -16.62 -22.87 14.03
C CYS A 30 -16.46 -23.07 12.52
N PRO A 31 -17.55 -23.23 11.76
CA PRO A 31 -17.49 -23.54 10.32
C PRO A 31 -16.99 -22.37 9.47
N TYR A 32 -16.91 -21.18 10.08
CA TYR A 32 -16.50 -19.93 9.47
C TYR A 32 -15.03 -19.58 9.73
N CYS A 33 -14.32 -20.35 10.55
CA CYS A 33 -12.91 -20.12 10.86
C CYS A 33 -12.02 -21.10 10.09
N THR A 34 -10.80 -20.66 9.74
CA THR A 34 -9.79 -21.57 9.15
C THR A 34 -9.20 -22.51 10.19
N LYS A 35 -9.11 -22.07 11.44
CA LYS A 35 -8.58 -22.85 12.57
C LYS A 35 -9.75 -23.42 13.37
N PRO A 36 -9.63 -24.66 13.87
CA PRO A 36 -10.63 -25.24 14.76
C PRO A 36 -10.69 -24.41 16.05
N VAL A 37 -11.84 -23.78 16.26
CA VAL A 37 -12.17 -22.95 17.43
C VAL A 37 -13.63 -23.25 17.75
N THR A 38 -13.95 -23.52 19.01
CA THR A 38 -15.33 -23.80 19.42
C THR A 38 -16.28 -22.67 19.01
N ALA A 39 -17.39 -23.01 18.36
CA ALA A 39 -18.41 -22.07 17.89
C ALA A 39 -19.26 -21.46 19.04
N SER A 40 -18.62 -20.98 20.10
CA SER A 40 -19.32 -20.38 21.24
C SER A 40 -20.01 -19.07 20.86
N GLN A 41 -21.08 -18.72 21.56
CA GLN A 41 -21.79 -17.45 21.37
C GLN A 41 -20.86 -16.24 21.50
N HIS A 42 -19.89 -16.29 22.43
CA HIS A 42 -18.88 -15.24 22.59
C HIS A 42 -17.99 -15.11 21.36
N HIS A 43 -17.50 -16.23 20.82
CA HIS A 43 -16.69 -16.25 19.61
C HIS A 43 -17.47 -15.71 18.39
N LEU A 44 -18.67 -16.24 18.15
CA LEU A 44 -19.51 -15.83 17.02
C LEU A 44 -19.87 -14.33 17.10
N SER A 45 -20.13 -13.81 18.31
CA SER A 45 -20.44 -12.40 18.52
C SER A 45 -19.25 -11.48 18.20
N THR A 46 -18.07 -11.81 18.73
CA THR A 46 -16.89 -10.93 18.68
C THR A 46 -16.12 -11.00 17.37
N HIS A 47 -16.04 -12.19 16.76
CA HIS A 47 -15.23 -12.42 15.56
C HIS A 47 -16.03 -12.35 14.25
N HIS A 48 -17.31 -12.72 14.26
CA HIS A 48 -18.12 -12.79 13.03
C HIS A 48 -19.22 -11.72 13.02
N LEU A 49 -20.12 -11.74 14.00
CA LEU A 49 -21.27 -10.84 14.06
C LEU A 49 -20.88 -9.36 14.18
N ARG A 50 -19.79 -9.04 14.90
CA ARG A 50 -19.25 -7.66 15.00
C ARG A 50 -19.02 -7.02 13.62
N CYS A 51 -18.65 -7.85 12.63
CA CYS A 51 -18.34 -7.46 11.27
C CYS A 51 -19.49 -7.77 10.29
N ALA A 52 -20.69 -8.08 10.80
CA ALA A 52 -21.85 -8.40 9.98
C ALA A 52 -22.34 -7.19 9.17
N ILE A 53 -22.77 -7.46 7.95
CA ILE A 53 -23.40 -6.48 7.05
C ILE A 53 -24.90 -6.72 7.11
N HIS A 54 -25.65 -5.71 7.56
CA HIS A 54 -27.09 -5.75 7.71
C HIS A 54 -27.76 -5.12 6.49
N TYR A 55 -28.85 -5.74 6.04
CA TYR A 55 -29.63 -5.30 4.90
C TYR A 55 -31.06 -5.80 5.04
N SER A 56 -31.99 -5.25 4.26
CA SER A 56 -33.32 -5.79 4.09
C SER A 56 -33.51 -6.33 2.69
N GLU A 57 -34.18 -7.49 2.62
CA GLU A 57 -34.62 -8.12 1.40
C GLU A 57 -36.14 -8.26 1.48
N ASN A 58 -36.87 -7.64 0.54
CA ASN A 58 -38.34 -7.65 0.52
C ASN A 58 -38.98 -7.20 1.86
N GLY A 59 -38.35 -6.26 2.55
CA GLY A 59 -38.81 -5.76 3.86
C GLY A 59 -38.40 -6.61 5.06
N ILE A 60 -37.74 -7.77 4.85
CA ILE A 60 -37.24 -8.62 5.92
C ILE A 60 -35.79 -8.25 6.23
N GLY A 61 -35.51 -7.87 7.48
CA GLY A 61 -34.15 -7.58 7.95
C GLY A 61 -33.30 -8.85 8.03
N LYS A 62 -32.12 -8.80 7.44
CA LYS A 62 -31.15 -9.89 7.36
C LYS A 62 -29.74 -9.36 7.59
N PHE A 63 -28.81 -10.26 7.84
CA PHE A 63 -27.39 -9.95 7.88
C PHE A 63 -26.53 -11.09 7.37
N SER A 64 -25.35 -10.72 6.87
CA SER A 64 -24.32 -11.67 6.44
C SER A 64 -23.03 -11.44 7.20
N ILE A 65 -22.40 -12.52 7.64
CA ILE A 65 -21.13 -12.50 8.38
C ILE A 65 -19.94 -12.81 7.47
N PRO A 66 -18.74 -12.31 7.79
CA PRO A 66 -17.52 -12.76 7.13
C PRO A 66 -17.13 -14.17 7.56
N CYS A 67 -16.50 -14.89 6.64
CA CYS A 67 -15.89 -16.20 6.79
C CYS A 67 -14.37 -16.13 6.51
N PHE A 68 -13.62 -17.09 7.05
CA PHE A 68 -12.18 -17.32 6.83
C PHE A 68 -11.92 -18.70 6.22
N CYS A 69 -12.90 -19.32 5.56
CA CYS A 69 -12.75 -20.65 4.99
C CYS A 69 -11.68 -20.71 3.87
N PRO A 70 -11.05 -21.87 3.64
CA PRO A 70 -9.97 -22.02 2.68
C PRO A 70 -10.42 -22.16 1.21
N GLU A 71 -11.70 -21.91 0.89
CA GLU A 71 -12.30 -22.27 -0.41
C GLU A 71 -11.67 -21.60 -1.64
N GLU A 72 -10.83 -20.58 -1.49
CA GLU A 72 -10.02 -20.11 -2.60
C GLU A 72 -8.56 -19.89 -2.20
N ARG A 73 -7.65 -20.36 -3.05
CA ARG A 73 -6.19 -20.32 -2.94
C ARG A 73 -5.57 -18.90 -2.92
N ARG A 74 -6.30 -17.88 -2.47
CA ARG A 74 -5.84 -16.48 -2.36
C ARG A 74 -6.18 -15.87 -1.00
N GLY A 75 -5.40 -16.27 0.00
CA GLY A 75 -5.01 -15.39 1.11
C GLY A 75 -5.72 -15.63 2.45
N LYS A 76 -5.03 -15.21 3.52
CA LYS A 76 -5.45 -15.32 4.94
C LYS A 76 -6.50 -14.26 5.37
N ARG A 77 -7.32 -13.76 4.45
CA ARG A 77 -8.25 -12.63 4.70
C ARG A 77 -9.70 -13.09 4.85
N SER A 78 -10.48 -12.37 5.65
CA SER A 78 -11.94 -12.56 5.76
C SER A 78 -12.64 -12.22 4.45
N HIS A 79 -13.71 -12.93 4.13
CA HIS A 79 -14.53 -12.72 2.93
C HIS A 79 -16.00 -13.04 3.18
N TRP A 80 -16.88 -12.58 2.30
CA TRP A 80 -18.32 -12.81 2.34
C TRP A 80 -18.74 -13.64 1.14
N HIS A 81 -19.67 -14.57 1.38
CA HIS A 81 -20.28 -15.41 0.36
C HIS A 81 -21.66 -14.86 0.02
N CYS A 82 -21.90 -14.56 -1.26
CA CYS A 82 -23.21 -14.15 -1.71
C CYS A 82 -24.11 -15.36 -1.93
N THR A 83 -25.24 -15.41 -1.23
CA THR A 83 -26.28 -16.45 -1.35
C THR A 83 -27.06 -16.37 -2.66
N LYS A 84 -27.02 -15.23 -3.37
CA LYS A 84 -27.79 -14.99 -4.61
C LYS A 84 -27.06 -15.35 -5.89
N CYS A 85 -25.74 -15.24 -5.91
CA CYS A 85 -24.94 -15.49 -7.12
C CYS A 85 -23.61 -16.20 -6.87
N THR A 86 -23.44 -16.80 -5.67
CA THR A 86 -22.29 -17.61 -5.24
C THR A 86 -20.92 -16.93 -5.31
N LYS A 87 -20.87 -15.61 -5.58
CA LYS A 87 -19.63 -14.84 -5.58
C LYS A 87 -19.05 -14.71 -4.17
N ILE A 88 -17.73 -14.86 -4.09
CA ILE A 88 -16.93 -14.61 -2.88
C ILE A 88 -16.29 -13.22 -2.99
N ILE A 89 -16.49 -12.38 -1.97
CA ILE A 89 -16.06 -10.98 -1.98
C ILE A 89 -15.28 -10.68 -0.70
N GLN A 90 -14.06 -10.16 -0.85
CA GLN A 90 -13.13 -10.01 0.28
C GLN A 90 -13.28 -8.69 1.06
N ARG A 91 -13.87 -7.65 0.47
CA ARG A 91 -14.03 -6.33 1.09
C ARG A 91 -15.48 -6.06 1.42
N SER A 92 -15.73 -5.54 2.62
CA SER A 92 -17.09 -5.23 3.09
C SER A 92 -17.76 -4.12 2.27
N SER A 93 -17.00 -3.15 1.75
CA SER A 93 -17.50 -2.11 0.83
C SER A 93 -18.04 -2.73 -0.46
N ASP A 94 -17.28 -3.67 -1.03
CA ASP A 94 -17.57 -4.29 -2.31
C ASP A 94 -18.75 -5.26 -2.14
N PHE A 95 -18.84 -5.94 -0.99
CA PHE A 95 -19.97 -6.79 -0.66
C PHE A 95 -21.26 -5.97 -0.47
N ARG A 96 -21.21 -4.81 0.21
CA ARG A 96 -22.37 -3.92 0.31
C ARG A 96 -22.85 -3.46 -1.06
N LEU A 97 -21.93 -2.99 -1.92
CA LEU A 97 -22.28 -2.60 -3.29
C LEU A 97 -22.86 -3.78 -4.07
N HIS A 98 -22.28 -4.96 -3.91
CA HIS A 98 -22.74 -6.17 -4.55
C HIS A 98 -24.18 -6.56 -4.16
N LEU A 99 -24.52 -6.51 -2.87
CA LEU A 99 -25.88 -6.75 -2.39
C LEU A 99 -26.87 -5.69 -2.89
N SER A 100 -26.44 -4.42 -3.00
CA SER A 100 -27.29 -3.37 -3.57
C SER A 100 -27.63 -3.62 -5.06
N ASN A 101 -26.71 -4.25 -5.81
CA ASN A 101 -26.98 -4.69 -7.18
C ASN A 101 -27.97 -5.86 -7.26
N HIS A 102 -28.19 -6.57 -6.15
CA HIS A 102 -29.26 -7.57 -6.00
C HIS A 102 -30.60 -6.95 -5.53
N GLY A 103 -30.66 -5.63 -5.36
CA GLY A 103 -31.87 -4.93 -4.90
C GLY A 103 -32.05 -4.93 -3.37
N MET A 104 -31.03 -5.28 -2.60
CA MET A 104 -31.07 -5.26 -1.13
C MET A 104 -30.84 -3.84 -0.61
N VAL A 105 -31.59 -3.44 0.41
CA VAL A 105 -31.49 -2.10 1.01
C VAL A 105 -30.65 -2.20 2.27
N MET A 106 -29.56 -1.43 2.35
CA MET A 106 -28.68 -1.44 3.54
C MET A 106 -29.43 -0.87 4.74
N THR A 107 -29.27 -1.52 5.89
CA THR A 107 -29.82 -1.04 7.17
C THR A 107 -28.67 -0.71 8.12
N ASP A 108 -28.75 0.44 8.77
CA ASP A 108 -27.83 0.77 9.86
C ASP A 108 -28.11 -0.15 11.06
N LYS A 109 -27.06 -0.51 11.81
CA LYS A 109 -27.12 -1.48 12.91
C LYS A 109 -28.32 -1.20 13.85
N PRO A 110 -29.05 -2.23 14.31
CA PRO A 110 -29.99 -2.06 15.41
C PRO A 110 -29.23 -1.53 16.63
N GLN A 111 -29.60 -0.33 17.10
CA GLN A 111 -29.12 0.25 18.34
C GLN A 111 -29.78 -0.48 19.51
N ASP A 112 -29.00 -1.27 20.25
CA ASP A 112 -29.31 -1.64 21.63
C ASP A 112 -28.16 -1.11 22.52
N GLY A 113 -28.49 -0.15 23.40
CA GLY A 113 -27.80 0.15 24.67
C GLY A 113 -26.58 1.08 24.67
N GLU A 114 -26.78 2.31 25.16
CA GLU A 114 -25.95 3.22 25.99
C GLU A 114 -24.40 3.08 25.93
N GLU A 115 -23.58 4.15 25.77
CA GLU A 115 -23.54 5.37 26.58
C GLU A 115 -22.93 6.60 25.84
N THR A 116 -23.42 7.76 26.29
CA THR A 116 -22.80 9.12 26.40
C THR A 116 -22.43 9.97 25.16
N SER A 117 -23.43 10.79 24.78
CA SER A 117 -23.42 12.25 24.61
C SER A 117 -22.15 12.98 24.12
N MET A 118 -22.28 13.64 22.97
CA MET A 118 -22.24 15.11 22.95
C MET A 118 -23.06 15.65 21.77
N ASP A 119 -23.99 16.51 22.14
CA ASP A 119 -24.98 17.22 21.34
C ASP A 119 -24.32 18.13 20.29
N ASN A 120 -24.86 18.12 19.07
CA ASN A 120 -24.91 19.29 18.21
C ASN A 120 -26.11 19.14 17.28
N THR A 121 -27.24 19.57 17.82
CA THR A 121 -28.48 19.89 17.12
C THR A 121 -28.21 20.86 15.95
N TYR A 122 -28.56 20.51 14.70
CA TYR A 122 -28.99 21.47 13.68
C TYR A 122 -29.91 20.82 12.64
N VAL A 123 -31.20 21.12 12.81
CA VAL A 123 -32.26 21.44 11.83
C VAL A 123 -32.27 20.68 10.48
N SER A 124 -33.34 19.90 10.32
CA SER A 124 -33.88 19.36 9.07
C SER A 124 -34.37 20.45 8.12
N ASP A 125 -33.98 20.36 6.84
CA ASP A 125 -34.67 21.01 5.73
C ASP A 125 -34.93 20.02 4.58
N THR A 126 -36.19 19.98 4.17
CA THR A 126 -36.75 19.30 3.00
C THR A 126 -36.34 19.97 1.68
N PRO A 127 -36.54 19.31 0.51
CA PRO A 127 -35.78 19.59 -0.70
C PRO A 127 -36.41 20.70 -1.56
N GLU A 128 -35.70 21.81 -1.74
CA GLU A 128 -35.97 22.77 -2.82
C GLU A 128 -34.83 22.80 -3.85
N GLU A 129 -35.26 22.98 -5.09
CA GLU A 129 -34.53 22.83 -6.35
C GLU A 129 -33.24 23.70 -6.40
N ARG A 130 -32.14 23.12 -6.89
CA ARG A 130 -30.89 23.86 -7.12
C ARG A 130 -30.72 24.25 -8.60
N PRO A 131 -30.23 25.47 -8.89
CA PRO A 131 -30.04 25.97 -10.24
C PRO A 131 -28.82 25.32 -10.94
N PRO A 132 -28.74 25.37 -12.29
CA PRO A 132 -27.66 24.74 -13.04
C PRO A 132 -26.30 25.45 -12.86
N CYS A 133 -25.23 24.68 -13.00
CA CYS A 133 -23.83 25.11 -12.86
C CYS A 133 -23.42 26.09 -13.97
N GLN A 134 -23.05 27.32 -13.60
CA GLN A 134 -22.60 28.38 -14.53
C GLN A 134 -21.17 28.20 -15.09
N LYS A 135 -20.62 26.97 -15.18
CA LYS A 135 -19.24 26.76 -15.68
C LYS A 135 -19.05 25.68 -16.74
N CYS A 136 -20.08 25.02 -17.22
CA CYS A 136 -19.92 24.04 -18.29
C CYS A 136 -21.22 23.75 -19.05
N ASP A 137 -21.33 24.28 -20.27
CA ASP A 137 -22.26 23.81 -21.29
C ASP A 137 -21.62 22.63 -22.03
N SER A 138 -21.87 21.40 -21.56
CA SER A 138 -21.73 20.20 -22.39
C SER A 138 -22.57 19.06 -21.82
N LEU A 139 -23.53 18.58 -22.60
CA LEU A 139 -24.46 17.50 -22.28
C LEU A 139 -23.86 16.10 -22.56
N PHE A 140 -24.28 15.12 -21.73
CA PHE A 140 -24.08 13.65 -21.75
C PHE A 140 -22.70 13.12 -21.28
N ALA A 141 -22.51 12.06 -20.46
CA ALA A 141 -23.27 11.11 -19.59
C ALA A 141 -22.15 10.30 -18.85
N THR A 142 -22.01 10.11 -17.53
CA THR A 142 -22.85 9.45 -16.51
C THR A 142 -22.35 9.84 -15.08
N PRO A 143 -23.20 9.81 -14.03
CA PRO A 143 -22.90 10.44 -12.72
C PRO A 143 -22.07 9.68 -11.64
N PRO A 144 -21.76 8.36 -11.68
CA PRO A 144 -21.10 7.73 -10.54
C PRO A 144 -19.59 8.01 -10.46
N ASN A 145 -18.91 8.13 -11.61
CA ASN A 145 -17.46 8.35 -11.65
C ASN A 145 -17.05 9.75 -11.17
N PHE A 146 -17.89 10.76 -11.40
CA PHE A 146 -17.64 12.13 -10.94
C PHE A 146 -17.90 12.32 -9.45
N ARG A 147 -18.93 11.66 -8.87
CA ARG A 147 -19.16 11.72 -7.41
C ARG A 147 -18.12 10.93 -6.62
N GLN A 148 -17.58 9.85 -7.19
CA GLN A 148 -16.50 9.09 -6.57
C GLN A 148 -15.15 9.82 -6.70
N GLN A 149 -14.86 10.49 -7.82
CA GLN A 149 -13.71 11.40 -7.94
C GLN A 149 -13.82 12.60 -7.01
N SER A 150 -14.96 13.32 -6.98
CA SER A 150 -15.10 14.53 -6.15
C SER A 150 -15.14 14.24 -4.64
N LYS A 151 -15.76 13.12 -4.21
CA LYS A 151 -15.69 12.68 -2.80
C LYS A 151 -14.32 12.10 -2.42
N GLN A 152 -13.57 11.47 -3.34
CA GLN A 152 -12.17 11.07 -3.08
C GLN A 152 -11.20 12.24 -3.11
N GLN A 153 -11.44 13.28 -3.91
CA GLN A 153 -10.57 14.46 -4.01
C GLN A 153 -10.56 15.27 -2.70
N ASN A 154 -11.71 15.40 -2.03
CA ASN A 154 -11.80 16.20 -0.80
C ASN A 154 -11.02 15.61 0.39
N GLY A 155 -10.83 14.29 0.49
CA GLY A 155 -10.00 13.66 1.54
C GLY A 155 -8.54 13.39 1.13
N LYS A 156 -8.22 13.43 -0.18
CA LYS A 156 -6.86 13.16 -0.69
C LYS A 156 -6.03 14.43 -0.89
N HIS A 157 -6.63 15.62 -0.82
CA HIS A 157 -5.92 16.90 -0.92
C HIS A 157 -4.98 17.18 0.27
N GLU A 158 -5.13 16.45 1.37
CA GLU A 158 -4.34 16.59 2.60
C GLU A 158 -3.07 15.73 2.64
N GLN A 159 -2.89 14.80 1.69
CA GLN A 159 -1.69 13.97 1.68
C GLN A 159 -0.44 14.82 1.43
N PRO A 160 0.65 14.58 2.18
CA PRO A 160 1.89 15.34 2.01
C PRO A 160 2.50 15.06 0.65
N MET A 161 3.16 16.08 0.10
CA MET A 161 3.92 16.00 -1.13
C MET A 161 5.23 16.75 -0.96
N LEU A 162 6.33 16.17 -1.41
CA LEU A 162 7.67 16.72 -1.23
C LEU A 162 8.42 16.75 -2.54
N CYS A 163 9.11 17.85 -2.84
CA CYS A 163 10.07 17.90 -3.94
C CYS A 163 11.40 17.28 -3.49
N VAL A 164 11.87 16.26 -4.21
CA VAL A 164 13.12 15.52 -3.90
C VAL A 164 14.21 15.74 -4.94
N ASP A 165 13.87 16.32 -6.08
CA ASP A 165 14.81 16.71 -7.13
C ASP A 165 14.25 17.94 -7.84
N ALA A 166 14.73 19.11 -7.45
CA ALA A 166 14.27 20.38 -8.04
C ALA A 166 14.73 20.55 -9.49
N LYS A 167 15.88 19.98 -9.87
CA LYS A 167 16.45 20.08 -11.21
C LYS A 167 15.58 19.34 -12.24
N ASN A 168 15.18 18.12 -11.89
CA ASN A 168 14.38 17.25 -12.76
C ASN A 168 12.87 17.35 -12.50
N GLY A 169 12.44 18.16 -11.51
CA GLY A 169 11.04 18.31 -11.14
C GLY A 169 10.44 17.02 -10.61
N ILE A 170 11.18 16.29 -9.77
CA ILE A 170 10.72 15.03 -9.17
C ILE A 170 10.15 15.31 -7.79
N TYR A 171 8.94 14.80 -7.59
CA TYR A 171 8.16 14.89 -6.39
C TYR A 171 7.80 13.51 -5.89
N VAL A 172 7.47 13.44 -4.61
CA VAL A 172 7.09 12.21 -3.97
C VAL A 172 5.87 12.38 -3.07
N THR A 173 5.04 11.34 -2.99
CA THR A 173 3.81 11.30 -2.16
C THR A 173 3.54 9.85 -1.75
N PRO A 174 2.80 9.62 -0.65
CA PRO A 174 2.18 8.34 -0.36
C PRO A 174 1.34 7.85 -1.56
N LYS A 175 1.47 6.57 -1.92
CA LYS A 175 0.59 5.92 -2.91
C LYS A 175 -0.87 5.90 -2.47
N ASP A 176 -1.10 5.56 -1.21
CA ASP A 176 -2.42 5.37 -0.59
C ASP A 176 -2.53 6.18 0.71
N SER A 177 -3.76 6.60 1.07
CA SER A 177 -4.07 7.42 2.26
C SER A 177 -4.24 6.61 3.55
N GLU A 178 -4.31 5.29 3.47
CA GLU A 178 -4.49 4.41 4.63
C GLU A 178 -3.45 3.28 4.64
N GLY A 179 -2.55 3.27 5.63
CA GLY A 179 -1.62 2.15 5.90
C GLY A 179 -0.13 2.47 5.72
N THR A 180 0.71 1.43 5.61
CA THR A 180 2.13 1.55 5.25
C THR A 180 2.23 2.11 3.83
N SER A 181 2.31 3.43 3.74
CA SER A 181 2.29 4.15 2.47
C SER A 181 3.57 3.93 1.68
N ILE A 182 3.54 3.00 0.72
CA ILE A 182 4.59 2.89 -0.30
C ILE A 182 4.70 4.22 -1.03
N LEU A 183 5.93 4.65 -1.26
CA LEU A 183 6.25 5.91 -1.91
C LEU A 183 6.14 5.78 -3.42
N ILE A 184 5.56 6.80 -4.06
CA ILE A 184 5.54 6.93 -5.52
C ILE A 184 6.21 8.24 -5.94
N HIS A 185 6.88 8.20 -7.08
CA HIS A 185 7.49 9.35 -7.72
C HIS A 185 6.56 9.96 -8.77
N ILE A 186 6.69 11.27 -8.94
CA ILE A 186 5.95 12.08 -9.91
C ILE A 186 6.96 13.02 -10.55
N CYS A 187 7.00 13.07 -11.88
CA CYS A 187 7.82 14.03 -12.61
C CYS A 187 6.91 15.11 -13.19
N LYS A 188 7.13 16.36 -12.78
CA LYS A 188 6.50 17.55 -13.38
C LYS A 188 7.57 18.59 -13.67
N SER A 189 8.07 18.57 -14.90
CA SER A 189 9.07 19.52 -15.38
C SER A 189 8.52 20.29 -16.58
N LEU A 190 8.33 21.60 -16.40
CA LEU A 190 7.95 22.49 -17.50
C LEU A 190 9.10 22.65 -18.50
N VAL A 191 10.35 22.60 -18.02
CA VAL A 191 11.56 22.76 -18.85
C VAL A 191 11.74 21.54 -19.75
N ALA A 192 11.64 20.33 -19.18
CA ALA A 192 11.76 19.08 -19.94
C ALA A 192 10.46 18.66 -20.63
N GLN A 193 9.37 19.41 -20.45
CA GLN A 193 8.01 19.06 -20.89
C GLN A 193 7.58 17.64 -20.46
N SER A 194 7.97 17.23 -19.25
CA SER A 194 7.71 15.89 -18.73
C SER A 194 6.66 15.96 -17.62
N PHE A 195 5.56 15.20 -17.80
CA PHE A 195 4.40 15.16 -16.90
C PHE A 195 3.99 13.71 -16.69
N LEU A 196 4.67 13.02 -15.79
CA LEU A 196 4.54 11.58 -15.62
C LEU A 196 4.34 11.20 -14.15
N CYS A 197 3.62 10.10 -13.94
CA CYS A 197 3.38 9.50 -12.63
C CYS A 197 3.84 8.04 -12.66
N GLU A 198 4.46 7.58 -11.57
CA GLU A 198 4.93 6.19 -11.43
C GLU A 198 3.79 5.17 -11.58
N LEU A 199 2.55 5.55 -11.26
CA LEU A 199 1.40 4.67 -11.35
C LEU A 199 0.87 4.52 -12.78
N ASP A 200 0.80 3.28 -13.26
CA ASP A 200 0.24 2.91 -14.57
C ASP A 200 -1.18 3.46 -14.75
N SER A 201 -2.02 3.30 -13.73
CA SER A 201 -3.41 3.80 -13.75
C SER A 201 -3.50 5.32 -13.95
N CYS A 202 -2.52 6.08 -13.46
CA CYS A 202 -2.46 7.52 -13.70
C CYS A 202 -2.03 7.82 -15.14
N ARG A 203 -1.07 7.06 -15.69
CA ARG A 203 -0.62 7.22 -17.08
C ARG A 203 -1.72 6.85 -18.07
N GLU A 204 -2.43 5.75 -17.82
CA GLU A 204 -3.59 5.33 -18.60
C GLU A 204 -4.70 6.38 -18.58
N PHE A 205 -5.04 6.92 -17.40
CA PHE A 205 -6.02 8.00 -17.26
C PHE A 205 -5.67 9.22 -18.12
N MET A 206 -4.42 9.69 -18.04
CA MET A 206 -3.96 10.85 -18.83
C MET A 206 -3.96 10.55 -20.33
N SER A 207 -3.54 9.34 -20.73
CA SER A 207 -3.56 8.89 -22.13
C SER A 207 -4.98 8.88 -22.69
N MET A 208 -5.94 8.33 -21.95
CA MET A 208 -7.36 8.33 -22.34
C MET A 208 -7.93 9.75 -22.44
N ALA A 209 -7.60 10.62 -21.49
CA ALA A 209 -8.05 12.01 -21.52
C ALA A 209 -7.50 12.74 -22.77
N ALA A 210 -6.24 12.54 -23.11
CA ALA A 210 -5.63 13.08 -24.32
C ALA A 210 -6.33 12.58 -25.59
N GLN A 211 -6.61 11.27 -25.68
CA GLN A 211 -7.34 10.67 -26.82
C GLN A 211 -8.77 11.19 -26.96
N SER A 212 -9.40 11.59 -25.84
CA SER A 212 -10.73 12.20 -25.81
C SER A 212 -10.77 13.70 -26.11
N GLY A 213 -9.63 14.32 -26.49
CA GLY A 213 -9.53 15.74 -26.81
C GLY A 213 -9.13 16.64 -25.64
N ASN A 214 -8.69 16.07 -24.51
CA ASN A 214 -8.24 16.80 -23.32
C ASN A 214 -6.76 16.51 -22.99
N PRO A 215 -5.79 16.88 -23.86
CA PRO A 215 -4.38 16.56 -23.67
C PRO A 215 -3.73 17.24 -22.46
N GLY A 216 -4.30 18.34 -21.96
CA GLY A 216 -3.83 19.02 -20.75
C GLY A 216 -4.35 18.43 -19.44
N LYS A 217 -5.12 17.33 -19.47
CA LYS A 217 -5.70 16.76 -18.26
C LYS A 217 -4.64 15.98 -17.48
N GLU A 218 -4.24 16.53 -16.34
CA GLU A 218 -3.32 15.91 -15.41
C GLU A 218 -4.01 14.87 -14.51
N CYS A 219 -3.27 13.87 -14.05
CA CYS A 219 -3.74 13.01 -12.96
C CYS A 219 -3.76 13.78 -11.64
N PHE A 220 -4.53 13.29 -10.67
CA PHE A 220 -4.65 13.93 -9.36
C PHE A 220 -3.31 14.14 -8.63
N HIS A 221 -2.33 13.25 -8.83
CA HIS A 221 -0.99 13.41 -8.25
C HIS A 221 -0.20 14.56 -8.89
N LEU A 222 -0.29 14.75 -10.21
CA LEU A 222 0.35 15.85 -10.93
C LEU A 222 -0.29 17.21 -10.62
N GLU A 223 -1.62 17.24 -10.45
CA GLU A 223 -2.34 18.47 -10.08
C GLU A 223 -1.92 18.98 -8.68
N ARG A 224 -1.47 18.07 -7.81
CA ARG A 224 -1.07 18.35 -6.42
C ARG A 224 0.35 18.87 -6.25
N THR A 225 1.22 18.79 -7.25
CA THR A 225 2.61 19.29 -7.13
C THR A 225 2.70 20.77 -6.83
N LYS A 226 1.66 21.54 -7.17
CA LYS A 226 1.52 22.95 -6.78
C LYS A 226 1.46 23.19 -5.26
N ASN A 227 1.11 22.16 -4.49
CA ASN A 227 1.04 22.17 -3.03
C ASN A 227 2.24 21.43 -2.39
N ALA A 228 3.26 21.05 -3.17
CA ALA A 228 4.41 20.34 -2.64
C ALA A 228 5.21 21.23 -1.68
N ARG A 229 5.71 20.62 -0.59
CA ARG A 229 6.73 21.26 0.24
C ARG A 229 7.96 21.56 -0.61
N CYS A 230 8.53 22.74 -0.40
CA CYS A 230 9.72 23.19 -1.10
C CYS A 230 10.86 22.20 -0.93
N TYR A 231 11.68 22.06 -1.98
CA TYR A 231 12.90 21.29 -1.93
C TYR A 231 13.83 21.86 -0.86
N SER A 232 14.29 20.98 0.03
CA SER A 232 15.35 21.27 1.01
C SER A 232 16.36 20.14 0.88
N PRO A 233 17.60 20.42 0.42
CA PRO A 233 18.59 19.37 0.20
C PRO A 233 18.92 18.68 1.53
N PRO A 234 19.09 17.35 1.51
CA PRO A 234 19.54 16.60 2.67
C PRO A 234 21.03 16.85 2.95
N PRO A 235 21.52 16.55 4.17
CA PRO A 235 22.94 16.56 4.45
C PRO A 235 23.71 15.65 3.48
N PRO A 236 24.84 16.12 2.91
CA PRO A 236 25.63 15.31 2.00
C PRO A 236 26.24 14.10 2.72
N LEU A 237 26.40 13.01 1.98
CA LEU A 237 27.04 11.79 2.49
C LEU A 237 28.54 12.01 2.70
N CYS A 238 29.03 11.71 3.90
CA CYS A 238 30.41 11.96 4.31
C CYS A 238 31.29 10.70 4.15
N ASN A 239 32.45 10.84 3.50
CA ASN A 239 33.36 9.72 3.27
C ASN A 239 33.84 9.06 4.58
N ALA A 240 34.02 9.85 5.65
CA ALA A 240 34.45 9.33 6.95
C ALA A 240 33.42 8.37 7.55
N SER A 241 32.13 8.62 7.38
CA SER A 241 31.09 7.70 7.87
C SER A 241 31.04 6.42 7.05
N LEU A 242 31.30 6.47 5.74
CA LEU A 242 31.42 5.27 4.91
C LEU A 242 32.64 4.42 5.26
N GLU A 243 33.77 5.07 5.56
CA GLU A 243 34.98 4.40 6.06
C GLU A 243 34.72 3.67 7.36
N GLU A 244 34.10 4.33 8.34
CA GLU A 244 33.71 3.71 9.61
C GLU A 244 32.75 2.52 9.40
N MET A 245 31.82 2.61 8.45
CA MET A 245 30.92 1.50 8.13
C MET A 245 31.67 0.30 7.54
N ALA A 246 32.65 0.53 6.69
CA ALA A 246 33.48 -0.53 6.12
C ALA A 246 34.36 -1.19 7.20
N GLU A 247 34.97 -0.40 8.09
CA GLU A 247 35.75 -0.90 9.24
C GLU A 247 34.90 -1.75 10.19
N LYS A 248 33.64 -1.36 10.40
CA LYS A 248 32.66 -2.13 11.20
C LYS A 248 32.09 -3.35 10.48
N GLY A 249 32.51 -3.60 9.22
CA GLY A 249 32.04 -4.72 8.43
C GLY A 249 30.56 -4.64 8.03
N ILE A 250 29.99 -3.43 7.98
CA ILE A 250 28.60 -3.19 7.55
C ILE A 250 28.47 -3.36 6.03
N LEU A 251 29.53 -3.05 5.28
CA LEU A 251 29.62 -3.28 3.85
C LEU A 251 31.03 -3.75 3.46
N SER A 252 31.12 -4.47 2.34
CA SER A 252 32.39 -4.92 1.76
C SER A 252 33.14 -3.77 1.08
N LYS A 253 34.43 -3.96 0.82
CA LYS A 253 35.24 -2.97 0.09
C LYS A 253 34.72 -2.71 -1.33
N SER A 254 34.31 -3.76 -2.05
CA SER A 254 33.67 -3.61 -3.36
C SER A 254 32.42 -2.73 -3.28
N ARG A 255 31.55 -3.01 -2.29
CA ARG A 255 30.32 -2.25 -2.12
C ARG A 255 30.59 -0.79 -1.72
N LYS A 256 31.68 -0.52 -1.00
CA LYS A 256 32.14 0.84 -0.67
C LYS A 256 32.44 1.60 -1.95
N ASP A 257 33.25 1.01 -2.82
CA ASP A 257 33.68 1.63 -4.08
C ASP A 257 32.49 1.87 -5.01
N GLU A 258 31.54 0.92 -5.07
CA GLU A 258 30.29 1.08 -5.81
C GLU A 258 29.43 2.24 -5.27
N CYS A 259 29.24 2.35 -3.95
CA CYS A 259 28.49 3.45 -3.34
C CYS A 259 29.12 4.80 -3.68
N MET A 260 30.45 4.90 -3.58
CA MET A 260 31.20 6.10 -3.95
C MET A 260 31.01 6.45 -5.43
N ALA A 261 31.07 5.45 -6.31
CA ALA A 261 30.86 5.67 -7.74
C ALA A 261 29.45 6.20 -8.04
N LEU A 262 28.41 5.66 -7.40
CA LEU A 262 27.03 6.12 -7.62
C LEU A 262 26.80 7.52 -7.04
N VAL A 263 27.38 7.85 -5.87
CA VAL A 263 27.38 9.23 -5.33
C VAL A 263 28.09 10.20 -6.26
N SER A 264 29.23 9.81 -6.83
CA SER A 264 29.96 10.64 -7.79
C SER A 264 29.14 10.92 -9.06
N ARG A 265 28.35 9.95 -9.53
CA ARG A 265 27.46 10.14 -10.69
C ARG A 265 26.30 11.08 -10.37
N ALA A 266 25.64 10.90 -9.21
CA ALA A 266 24.62 11.83 -8.74
C ALA A 266 25.16 13.27 -8.64
N PHE A 267 26.39 13.44 -8.14
CA PHE A 267 27.05 14.74 -8.07
C PHE A 267 27.29 15.36 -9.46
N MET A 268 27.74 14.58 -10.44
CA MET A 268 27.91 15.06 -11.82
C MET A 268 26.58 15.46 -12.47
N GLU A 269 25.49 14.78 -12.12
CA GLU A 269 24.13 15.13 -12.52
C GLU A 269 23.53 16.28 -11.68
N GLU A 270 24.26 16.80 -10.70
CA GLU A 270 23.84 17.86 -9.76
C GLU A 270 22.51 17.52 -9.05
N VAL A 271 22.34 16.26 -8.69
CA VAL A 271 21.19 15.76 -7.92
C VAL A 271 21.67 15.12 -6.63
N ASP A 272 20.80 15.09 -5.61
CA ASP A 272 21.10 14.34 -4.41
C ASP A 272 21.16 12.85 -4.72
N CYS A 273 22.08 12.11 -4.10
CA CYS A 273 22.14 10.66 -4.25
C CYS A 273 21.05 9.98 -3.40
N VAL A 274 20.87 10.42 -2.16
CA VAL A 274 19.88 9.88 -1.21
C VAL A 274 19.04 11.01 -0.67
N PHE A 275 17.73 10.90 -0.80
CA PHE A 275 16.77 11.86 -0.25
C PHE A 275 15.86 11.17 0.77
N PRO A 276 16.05 11.39 2.09
CA PRO A 276 15.17 10.86 3.12
C PRO A 276 13.83 11.60 3.12
N VAL A 277 12.74 10.85 3.25
CA VAL A 277 11.37 11.39 3.20
C VAL A 277 10.70 11.18 4.56
N PHE A 278 10.29 12.29 5.17
CA PHE A 278 9.57 12.35 6.44
C PHE A 278 8.24 13.09 6.23
N TRP A 279 7.14 12.48 6.66
CA TRP A 279 5.81 13.04 6.40
C TRP A 279 5.37 14.03 7.48
N GLU A 280 5.65 13.70 8.75
CA GLU A 280 5.30 14.52 9.91
C GLU A 280 6.51 14.87 10.78
N GLU A 281 6.39 15.97 11.55
CA GLU A 281 7.38 16.38 12.57
C GLU A 281 7.22 15.62 13.90
N ASN A 282 6.20 14.75 14.03
CA ASN A 282 5.82 14.13 15.29
C ASN A 282 6.12 12.61 15.33
N GLY A 283 7.16 12.26 16.10
CA GLY A 283 7.37 10.90 16.62
C GLY A 283 8.05 9.90 15.67
N PRO A 284 8.53 8.76 16.21
CA PRO A 284 9.27 7.78 15.43
C PRO A 284 8.35 7.06 14.44
N GLU A 285 8.45 7.43 13.16
CA GLU A 285 7.81 6.68 12.07
C GLU A 285 8.35 5.24 12.07
N ARG A 286 7.44 4.26 12.09
CA ARG A 286 7.80 2.84 11.93
C ARG A 286 8.52 2.59 10.62
N PHE A 287 8.17 3.34 9.58
CA PHE A 287 8.75 3.21 8.26
C PHE A 287 9.41 4.52 7.88
N VAL A 288 10.69 4.45 7.55
CA VAL A 288 11.43 5.57 6.97
C VAL A 288 11.61 5.28 5.50
N TYR A 289 11.35 6.27 4.66
CA TYR A 289 11.43 6.13 3.23
C TYR A 289 12.55 6.99 2.65
N PHE A 290 13.10 6.53 1.53
CA PHE A 290 14.16 7.20 0.83
C PHE A 290 13.86 7.15 -0.67
N SER A 291 13.99 8.29 -1.34
CA SER A 291 14.17 8.32 -2.78
C SER A 291 15.67 8.25 -3.04
N VAL A 292 16.14 7.28 -3.82
CA VAL A 292 17.57 7.06 -4.10
C VAL A 292 17.84 7.17 -5.59
N PHE A 293 18.89 7.88 -5.97
CA PHE A 293 19.39 7.94 -7.35
C PHE A 293 19.83 6.53 -7.80
N ALA A 294 19.26 6.08 -8.92
CA ALA A 294 19.47 4.75 -9.46
C ALA A 294 20.32 4.75 -10.75
N ASP A 295 20.52 5.92 -11.37
CA ASP A 295 21.31 6.09 -12.60
C ASP A 295 20.80 5.23 -13.78
N GLN A 296 19.52 4.88 -13.75
CA GLN A 296 18.88 3.98 -14.71
C GLN A 296 17.46 4.44 -14.99
N ASN A 297 16.91 4.02 -16.13
CA ASN A 297 15.53 4.29 -16.49
C ASN A 297 14.80 2.99 -16.82
N GLU A 298 14.55 2.21 -15.77
CA GLU A 298 13.81 0.95 -15.83
C GLU A 298 12.44 1.08 -15.15
N VAL A 299 11.61 0.03 -15.24
CA VAL A 299 10.25 0.03 -14.65
C VAL A 299 10.27 0.29 -13.13
N TRP A 300 11.32 -0.15 -12.43
CA TRP A 300 11.47 0.05 -10.98
C TRP A 300 12.16 1.38 -10.60
N CYS A 301 12.61 2.16 -11.58
CA CYS A 301 13.30 3.44 -11.39
C CYS A 301 13.01 4.44 -12.53
N THR A 302 11.75 4.56 -12.95
CA THR A 302 11.33 5.28 -14.17
C THR A 302 11.75 6.76 -14.24
N PHE A 303 12.12 7.37 -13.13
CA PHE A 303 12.59 8.76 -13.08
C PHE A 303 14.07 8.89 -12.68
N GLY A 304 14.88 7.88 -12.96
CA GLY A 304 16.28 7.87 -12.51
C GLY A 304 16.44 7.59 -11.01
N ARG A 305 15.33 7.30 -10.32
CA ARG A 305 15.29 7.16 -8.86
C ARG A 305 14.39 5.99 -8.45
N THR A 306 14.75 5.32 -7.36
CA THR A 306 14.01 4.20 -6.77
C THR A 306 13.63 4.48 -5.32
N CYS A 307 12.59 3.81 -4.83
CA CYS A 307 12.21 3.88 -3.42
C CYS A 307 12.92 2.80 -2.59
N VAL A 308 13.49 3.21 -1.46
CA VAL A 308 13.98 2.32 -0.39
C VAL A 308 13.21 2.60 0.88
N THR A 309 12.88 1.55 1.65
CA THR A 309 12.15 1.65 2.91
C THR A 309 12.88 0.90 4.02
N LEU A 310 12.96 1.52 5.20
CA LEU A 310 13.43 0.93 6.45
C LEU A 310 12.26 0.76 7.41
N ASP A 311 11.93 -0.46 7.81
CA ASP A 311 11.09 -0.73 8.98
C ASP A 311 11.95 -0.60 10.23
N THR A 312 11.86 0.53 10.94
CA THR A 312 12.70 0.86 12.11
C THR A 312 12.45 -0.08 13.29
N LYS A 313 11.26 -0.69 13.35
CA LYS A 313 10.89 -1.66 14.41
C LYS A 313 11.58 -3.00 14.23
N PHE A 314 11.68 -3.49 12.99
CA PHE A 314 12.25 -4.81 12.70
C PHE A 314 13.62 -4.76 12.05
N GLY A 315 14.12 -3.58 11.69
CA GLY A 315 15.39 -3.45 11.00
C GLY A 315 15.41 -3.96 9.57
N LYS A 316 14.23 -4.04 8.94
CA LYS A 316 14.10 -4.62 7.61
C LYS A 316 14.18 -3.55 6.55
N TRP A 317 15.01 -3.81 5.55
CA TRP A 317 15.17 -2.97 4.39
C TRP A 317 14.40 -3.56 3.20
N HIS A 318 13.77 -2.69 2.43
CA HIS A 318 13.11 -3.04 1.18
C HIS A 318 13.50 -2.03 0.11
N CYS A 319 13.75 -2.51 -1.11
CA CYS A 319 14.01 -1.68 -2.27
C CYS A 319 13.26 -2.27 -3.47
N GLN A 320 12.84 -1.41 -4.40
CA GLN A 320 12.13 -1.84 -5.61
C GLN A 320 13.07 -2.43 -6.68
N CYS A 321 14.39 -2.29 -6.54
CA CYS A 321 15.33 -2.78 -7.56
C CYS A 321 15.40 -4.32 -7.60
N PRO A 322 15.70 -4.92 -8.77
CA PRO A 322 15.77 -6.37 -8.94
C PRO A 322 16.73 -7.07 -7.97
N ASP A 323 17.89 -6.45 -7.72
CA ASP A 323 18.92 -6.98 -6.82
C ASP A 323 18.46 -7.13 -5.37
N ALA A 324 17.45 -6.36 -4.96
CA ALA A 324 16.91 -6.41 -3.59
C ALA A 324 16.12 -7.69 -3.30
N ASN A 325 15.78 -8.46 -4.33
CA ASN A 325 15.11 -9.76 -4.17
C ASN A 325 16.08 -10.88 -3.79
N ASN A 326 17.40 -10.63 -3.79
CA ASN A 326 18.37 -11.59 -3.32
C ASN A 326 18.42 -11.58 -1.78
N ALA A 327 17.90 -12.64 -1.16
CA ALA A 327 17.85 -12.75 0.30
C ALA A 327 19.22 -12.78 0.99
N GLN A 328 20.31 -12.99 0.24
CA GLN A 328 21.67 -13.06 0.78
C GLN A 328 22.37 -11.70 0.88
N TYR A 329 21.96 -10.70 0.11
CA TYR A 329 22.73 -9.45 -0.01
C TYR A 329 21.82 -8.22 -0.08
N SER A 330 22.26 -7.15 0.59
CA SER A 330 21.63 -5.83 0.42
C SER A 330 22.09 -5.20 -0.90
N CYS A 331 21.18 -4.56 -1.62
CA CYS A 331 21.53 -3.86 -2.85
C CYS A 331 22.29 -2.55 -2.56
N ILE A 332 22.91 -1.97 -3.59
CA ILE A 332 23.62 -0.68 -3.47
C ILE A 332 22.72 0.44 -2.92
N HIS A 333 21.46 0.49 -3.35
CA HIS A 333 20.50 1.51 -2.88
C HIS A 333 20.21 1.39 -1.39
N GLN A 334 20.12 0.16 -0.85
CA GLN A 334 19.98 -0.06 0.58
C GLN A 334 21.22 0.39 1.34
N HIS A 335 22.42 0.08 0.84
CA HIS A 335 23.67 0.53 1.45
C HIS A 335 23.84 2.05 1.47
N LEU A 336 23.41 2.75 0.41
CA LEU A 336 23.37 4.21 0.39
C LEU A 336 22.45 4.79 1.47
N CYS A 337 21.26 4.21 1.66
CA CYS A 337 20.37 4.61 2.75
C CYS A 337 20.92 4.26 4.12
N MET A 338 21.55 3.10 4.27
CA MET A 338 22.26 2.72 5.51
C MET A 338 23.36 3.72 5.82
N TRP A 339 24.08 4.23 4.81
CA TRP A 339 25.11 5.26 4.98
C TRP A 339 24.51 6.56 5.50
N TRP A 340 23.41 7.02 4.91
CA TRP A 340 22.70 8.20 5.42
C TRP A 340 22.23 7.99 6.87
N VAL A 341 21.60 6.85 7.18
CA VAL A 341 21.12 6.53 8.54
C VAL A 341 22.28 6.45 9.52
N PHE A 342 23.39 5.86 9.10
CA PHE A 342 24.58 5.75 9.93
C PHE A 342 25.08 7.14 10.31
N GLN A 343 25.16 8.07 9.37
CA GLN A 343 25.59 9.44 9.60
C GLN A 343 24.59 10.24 10.46
N GLU A 344 23.32 10.30 10.03
CA GLU A 344 22.36 11.29 10.53
C GLU A 344 21.45 10.77 11.64
N ARG A 345 21.26 9.44 11.75
CA ARG A 345 20.34 8.81 12.69
C ARG A 345 20.97 7.65 13.44
N PRO A 346 21.99 7.90 14.30
CA PRO A 346 22.66 6.84 15.05
C PRO A 346 21.75 5.95 15.89
N CYS A 347 20.62 6.48 16.36
CA CYS A 347 19.62 5.73 17.13
C CYS A 347 18.93 4.61 16.33
N TRP A 348 18.98 4.64 15.00
CA TRP A 348 18.41 3.58 14.14
C TRP A 348 19.44 2.51 13.74
N ARG A 349 20.71 2.65 14.16
CA ARG A 349 21.80 1.73 13.80
C ARG A 349 21.59 0.30 14.31
N GLN A 350 20.96 0.10 15.48
CA GLN A 350 20.73 -1.25 16.05
C GLN A 350 19.77 -2.08 15.18
N SER A 351 18.81 -1.41 14.52
CA SER A 351 17.91 -2.02 13.55
C SER A 351 18.58 -2.18 12.17
N ALA A 352 19.67 -1.46 11.86
CA ALA A 352 20.27 -1.47 10.52
C ALA A 352 21.28 -2.62 10.27
N THR A 353 21.65 -3.39 11.29
CA THR A 353 22.63 -4.48 11.16
C THR A 353 22.02 -5.69 10.44
N VAL A 354 22.43 -5.91 9.19
CA VAL A 354 22.05 -7.06 8.38
C VAL A 354 22.59 -8.35 9.01
N ASN A 355 21.76 -9.39 9.08
CA ASN A 355 22.19 -10.76 9.42
C ASN A 355 23.32 -11.20 8.46
N ARG A 356 24.53 -11.30 8.98
CA ARG A 356 25.70 -11.89 8.31
C ARG A 356 25.44 -13.38 8.04
N MET A 357 25.33 -13.77 6.78
CA MET A 357 25.70 -15.11 6.33
C MET A 357 26.79 -14.96 5.26
N VAL A 358 28.03 -15.05 5.76
CA VAL A 358 29.32 -15.37 5.11
C VAL A 358 29.33 -15.37 3.57
N GLU A 359 29.93 -14.33 2.97
CA GLU A 359 30.58 -14.46 1.66
C GLU A 359 31.83 -15.34 1.84
N MET A 360 31.77 -16.58 1.38
CA MET A 360 32.98 -17.39 1.15
C MET A 360 33.62 -16.90 -0.13
N GLU A 361 34.84 -16.36 -0.03
CA GLU A 361 35.71 -16.08 -1.17
C GLU A 361 35.92 -17.36 -2.00
N GLU A 362 35.54 -17.32 -3.27
CA GLU A 362 35.93 -18.34 -4.24
C GLU A 362 37.45 -18.22 -4.50
N ILE A 363 38.22 -19.15 -3.95
CA ILE A 363 39.63 -19.34 -4.28
C ILE A 363 39.70 -19.93 -5.71
N PRO A 364 40.40 -19.31 -6.67
CA PRO A 364 40.51 -19.86 -8.01
C PRO A 364 41.38 -21.13 -7.98
N ALA A 365 40.77 -22.28 -8.30
CA ALA A 365 41.47 -23.53 -8.51
C ALA A 365 42.35 -23.45 -9.77
N LYS A 366 43.58 -22.97 -9.60
CA LYS A 366 44.68 -23.29 -10.51
C LYS A 366 45.18 -24.68 -10.12
N ILE A 367 44.80 -25.70 -10.89
CA ILE A 367 45.57 -26.95 -10.94
C ILE A 367 46.05 -27.14 -12.37
N MET A 368 47.37 -27.01 -12.49
CA MET A 368 48.20 -27.41 -13.62
C MET A 368 47.85 -28.86 -14.01
N LYS A 369 47.52 -29.07 -15.28
CA LYS A 369 47.79 -30.35 -15.92
C LYS A 369 49.03 -30.16 -16.78
N THR A 370 50.17 -30.51 -16.19
CA THR A 370 51.34 -30.95 -16.93
C THR A 370 51.05 -32.35 -17.48
N ASP A 371 51.49 -32.56 -18.71
CA ASP A 371 51.52 -33.80 -19.46
C ASP A 371 52.10 -34.97 -18.65
N ASP A 372 51.61 -36.20 -18.90
CA ASP A 372 52.42 -37.23 -19.55
C ASP A 372 51.74 -38.62 -19.62
N ILE A 373 51.79 -39.19 -20.83
CA ILE A 373 52.06 -40.60 -21.17
C ILE A 373 51.00 -41.66 -20.78
N LEU A 374 50.20 -42.11 -21.76
CA LEU A 374 50.43 -43.37 -22.52
C LEU A 374 49.48 -43.50 -23.72
#